data_AF-A0A9P6JXM7-F1
#
_entry.id   AF-A0A9P6JXM7-F1
#
_cell.length_a   1.000
_cell.length_b   1.000
_cell.length_c   1.000
_cell.angle_alpha   90.00
_cell.angle_beta   90.00
_cell.angle_gamma   90.00
#
_symmetry.space_group_name_H-M   'P 1'
#
loop_
_entity.id
_entity.type
_entity.pdbx_description
1 polymer ?
#
loop_
_entity_poly.entity_id
_entity_poly.type
_entity_poly.pdbx_seq_one_letter_code
_entity_poly.pdbx_strand_id
1 'polypeptide(L)'
;MDRIRIEDKSDPVQPNGFNPSDRIRIEVKSGRIRSVKISKAEQKTKTFDGIAGLLSFNARMGKKVIVAISPDTENGHVIIRTDAMRSRLIARDSCLMTDSIHGVITELPYRDINITMTSGYSRSLKRTLPMVVSFLLGMSMYHYKAHLLVVFQTLWDSKPTLEVFSNEFPGMTCDLFTAEHQGFVLAVKEFCNVLEPSPVKLEGIYGFCSVHSKRNARKFAKSSECPPEHKDYFLSATNRLLEKLSVEEYKSITTGQSFLRPFYTLANR
;
A
#
# COMPACT_ATOMS: atom_id res chain seq x y z
N MET A 1 -15.09 -2.75 -15.58
CA MET A 1 -14.50 -1.42 -15.83
C MET A 1 -14.06 -0.89 -14.49
N ASP A 2 -12.77 -0.97 -14.20
CA ASP A 2 -12.27 -0.64 -12.86
C ASP A 2 -11.87 0.84 -12.83
N ARG A 3 -12.70 1.67 -12.21
CA ARG A 3 -12.37 3.06 -11.87
C ARG A 3 -11.85 3.07 -10.45
N ILE A 4 -10.54 3.23 -10.26
CA ILE A 4 -10.01 3.59 -8.95
C ILE A 4 -10.34 5.07 -8.74
N ARG A 5 -10.99 5.41 -7.62
CA ARG A 5 -11.24 6.79 -7.20
C ARG A 5 -10.61 6.96 -5.83
N ILE A 6 -9.44 7.57 -5.81
CA ILE A 6 -8.86 8.11 -4.57
C ILE A 6 -9.54 9.47 -4.36
N GLU A 7 -10.02 9.76 -3.15
CA GLU A 7 -10.52 11.09 -2.79
C GLU A 7 -9.89 11.48 -1.46
N ASP A 8 -9.10 12.55 -1.47
CA ASP A 8 -8.81 13.29 -0.26
C ASP A 8 -9.96 14.29 -0.04
N LYS A 9 -10.55 14.27 1.15
CA LYS A 9 -11.58 15.20 1.57
C LYS A 9 -11.17 15.61 2.99
N SER A 10 -10.23 16.54 3.07
CA SER A 10 -9.78 17.09 4.34
C SER A 10 -10.87 17.95 4.99
N ASP A 11 -10.76 18.19 6.30
CA ASP A 11 -11.71 19.01 7.06
C ASP A 11 -11.62 20.49 6.64
N PRO A 12 -12.70 21.29 6.85
CA PRO A 12 -12.77 22.71 6.48
C PRO A 12 -11.65 23.64 6.98
N VAL A 13 -10.84 23.24 7.95
CA VAL A 13 -9.90 24.15 8.61
C VAL A 13 -8.60 23.44 8.99
N GLN A 14 -7.53 23.71 8.23
CA GLN A 14 -6.14 23.55 8.68
C GLN A 14 -5.35 24.81 8.26
N PRO A 15 -4.49 25.39 9.12
CA PRO A 15 -3.79 26.66 8.86
C PRO A 15 -2.74 26.60 7.73
N ASN A 16 -2.50 25.43 7.12
CA ASN A 16 -1.40 25.19 6.18
C ASN A 16 -1.81 25.28 4.68
N GLY A 17 -2.84 26.07 4.35
CA GLY A 17 -3.11 26.43 2.95
C GLY A 17 -3.49 25.26 2.03
N PHE A 18 -4.09 24.20 2.58
CA PHE A 18 -4.76 23.16 1.80
C PHE A 18 -6.26 23.45 1.84
N ASN A 19 -6.90 23.62 0.67
CA ASN A 19 -8.33 23.83 0.63
C ASN A 19 -9.00 22.45 0.81
N PRO A 20 -9.98 22.31 1.72
CA PRO A 20 -10.79 21.09 1.91
C PRO A 20 -11.39 20.51 0.62
N SER A 21 -11.49 21.35 -0.42
CA SER A 21 -11.96 20.99 -1.75
C SER A 21 -10.91 20.36 -2.68
N ASP A 22 -9.64 20.34 -2.29
CA ASP A 22 -8.54 19.77 -3.08
C ASP A 22 -8.64 18.23 -3.12
N ARG A 23 -9.09 17.68 -4.25
CA ARG A 23 -9.26 16.22 -4.44
C ARG A 23 -8.27 15.66 -5.43
N ILE A 24 -7.43 14.70 -5.04
CA ILE A 24 -6.62 13.92 -5.99
C ILE A 24 -7.46 12.78 -6.56
N ARG A 25 -7.85 12.86 -7.82
CA ARG A 25 -8.51 11.80 -8.58
C ARG A 25 -7.56 11.23 -9.61
N ILE A 26 -7.13 9.98 -9.40
CA ILE A 26 -6.38 9.21 -10.41
C ILE A 26 -7.40 8.35 -11.16
N GLU A 27 -7.55 8.55 -12.46
CA GLU A 27 -8.40 7.74 -13.33
C GLU A 27 -7.53 6.80 -14.15
N VAL A 28 -7.76 5.50 -13.98
CA VAL A 28 -7.15 4.44 -14.79
C VAL A 28 -8.21 3.90 -15.76
N LYS A 29 -7.86 3.79 -17.04
CA LYS A 29 -8.75 3.22 -18.07
C LYS A 29 -7.94 2.35 -19.03
N SER A 30 -8.39 1.12 -19.22
CA SER A 30 -7.73 0.13 -20.08
C SER A 30 -6.26 -0.10 -19.69
N GLY A 31 -5.99 -0.22 -18.39
CA GLY A 31 -4.62 -0.47 -17.92
C GLY A 31 -3.69 0.75 -17.91
N ARG A 32 -4.16 1.95 -18.24
CA ARG A 32 -3.27 3.14 -18.28
C ARG A 32 -3.79 4.25 -17.39
N ILE A 33 -2.88 4.97 -16.74
CA ILE A 33 -3.25 6.19 -16.03
C ILE A 33 -3.65 7.21 -17.10
N ARG A 34 -4.94 7.49 -17.19
CA ARG A 34 -5.50 8.44 -18.17
C ARG A 34 -5.50 9.85 -17.65
N SER A 35 -5.76 10.04 -16.36
CA SER A 35 -5.71 11.37 -15.78
C SER A 35 -5.39 11.32 -14.31
N VAL A 36 -4.60 12.29 -13.87
CA VAL A 36 -4.47 12.67 -12.48
C VAL A 36 -5.04 14.07 -12.37
N LYS A 37 -6.15 14.23 -11.66
CA LYS A 37 -6.83 15.50 -11.46
C LYS A 37 -6.70 15.90 -10.01
N ILE A 38 -6.15 17.08 -9.73
CA ILE A 38 -6.36 17.75 -8.45
C ILE A 38 -7.31 18.90 -8.69
N SER A 39 -8.55 18.79 -8.21
CA SER A 39 -9.49 19.90 -8.30
C SER A 39 -9.19 20.90 -7.19
N LYS A 40 -8.38 21.93 -7.48
CA LYS A 40 -8.57 23.22 -6.79
C LYS A 40 -9.89 23.80 -7.27
N ALA A 41 -10.61 24.51 -6.40
CA ALA A 41 -11.95 25.05 -6.69
C ALA A 41 -12.07 25.86 -8.00
N GLU A 42 -10.98 26.29 -8.66
CA GLU A 42 -11.07 27.20 -9.83
C GLU A 42 -10.09 26.92 -10.99
N GLN A 43 -9.42 25.76 -11.11
CA GLN A 43 -8.52 25.51 -12.26
C GLN A 43 -8.98 24.37 -13.18
N LYS A 44 -9.20 24.72 -14.47
CA LYS A 44 -9.48 23.76 -15.55
C LYS A 44 -8.37 22.70 -15.61
N THR A 45 -8.78 21.44 -15.49
CA THR A 45 -7.91 20.26 -15.41
C THR A 45 -7.32 19.92 -16.78
N LYS A 46 -6.00 19.72 -16.85
CA LYS A 46 -5.36 19.03 -17.99
C LYS A 46 -5.27 17.53 -17.69
N THR A 47 -5.64 16.73 -18.68
CA THR A 47 -5.45 15.27 -18.70
C THR A 47 -3.95 15.00 -18.85
N PHE A 48 -3.41 14.08 -18.06
CA PHE A 48 -1.99 13.73 -18.06
C PHE A 48 -1.89 12.22 -18.25
N ASP A 49 -1.14 11.81 -19.28
CA ASP A 49 -0.93 10.39 -19.60
C ASP A 49 0.27 9.84 -18.80
N GLY A 50 0.05 8.75 -18.07
CA GLY A 50 1.09 7.95 -17.41
C GLY A 50 1.86 8.64 -16.28
N ILE A 51 2.97 8.01 -15.87
CA ILE A 51 3.85 8.49 -14.80
C ILE A 51 4.50 9.84 -15.14
N ALA A 52 4.89 10.07 -16.40
CA ALA A 52 5.47 11.35 -16.84
C ALA A 52 4.50 12.53 -16.62
N GLY A 53 3.21 12.26 -16.78
CA GLY A 53 2.14 13.19 -16.48
C GLY A 53 2.09 13.60 -15.00
N LEU A 54 2.26 12.63 -14.10
CA LEU A 54 2.32 12.85 -12.65
C LEU A 54 3.54 13.71 -12.25
N LEU A 55 4.70 13.48 -12.88
CA LEU A 55 5.92 14.28 -12.63
C LEU A 55 5.77 15.73 -13.10
N SER A 56 5.25 15.90 -14.32
CA SER A 56 4.97 17.21 -14.91
C SER A 56 3.95 17.99 -14.06
N PHE A 57 3.00 17.29 -13.47
CA PHE A 57 2.03 17.86 -12.56
C PHE A 57 2.67 18.31 -11.24
N ASN A 58 3.51 17.48 -10.61
CA ASN A 58 4.22 17.83 -9.38
C ASN A 58 5.06 19.11 -9.55
N ALA A 59 5.74 19.26 -10.69
CA ALA A 59 6.52 20.46 -11.01
C ALA A 59 5.68 21.74 -11.09
N ARG A 60 4.40 21.65 -11.52
CA ARG A 60 3.51 22.81 -11.72
C ARG A 60 2.76 23.23 -10.46
N MET A 61 2.54 22.32 -9.52
CA MET A 61 1.72 22.60 -8.34
C MET A 61 2.38 23.53 -7.31
N GLY A 62 3.70 23.74 -7.41
CA GLY A 62 4.46 24.48 -6.40
C GLY A 62 4.44 23.83 -5.01
N LYS A 63 3.93 22.60 -4.90
CA LYS A 63 3.87 21.79 -3.68
C LYS A 63 4.51 20.43 -3.95
N LYS A 64 5.26 19.92 -2.97
CA LYS A 64 5.93 18.62 -3.05
C LYS A 64 4.94 17.50 -2.75
N VAL A 65 4.22 17.05 -3.79
CA VAL A 65 3.24 15.96 -3.70
C VAL A 65 3.92 14.60 -3.91
N ILE A 66 4.93 14.53 -4.77
CA ILE A 66 5.81 13.37 -4.91
C ILE A 66 6.90 13.47 -3.85
N VAL A 67 6.89 12.51 -2.93
CA VAL A 67 7.81 12.50 -1.77
C VAL A 67 8.97 11.55 -1.94
N ALA A 68 8.85 10.54 -2.83
CA ALA A 68 9.94 9.68 -3.23
C ALA A 68 9.71 9.16 -4.66
N ILE A 69 10.81 8.96 -5.39
CA ILE A 69 10.81 8.40 -6.74
C ILE A 69 12.08 7.58 -6.95
N SER A 70 11.93 6.42 -7.58
CA SER A 70 13.04 5.65 -8.13
C SER A 70 12.63 5.06 -9.48
N PRO A 71 13.45 5.22 -10.53
CA PRO A 71 13.24 4.56 -11.82
C PRO A 71 13.90 3.17 -11.89
N ASP A 72 14.59 2.72 -10.83
CA ASP A 72 15.31 1.45 -10.79
C ASP A 72 14.36 0.26 -10.96
N THR A 73 14.78 -0.79 -11.65
CA THR A 73 14.00 -2.02 -11.78
C THR A 73 13.86 -2.82 -10.48
N GLU A 74 14.80 -2.68 -9.54
CA GLU A 74 14.79 -3.46 -8.29
C GLU A 74 13.90 -2.84 -7.21
N ASN A 75 13.72 -1.51 -7.24
CA ASN A 75 12.95 -0.77 -6.24
C ASN A 75 12.08 0.34 -6.84
N GLY A 76 11.72 0.25 -8.13
CA GLY A 76 11.10 1.33 -8.87
C GLY A 76 9.79 1.77 -8.26
N HIS A 77 9.63 3.07 -8.00
CA HIS A 77 8.44 3.59 -7.36
C HIS A 77 8.19 5.06 -7.66
N VAL A 78 6.93 5.46 -7.52
CA VAL A 78 6.53 6.85 -7.34
C VAL A 78 5.60 6.93 -6.14
N ILE A 79 6.04 7.63 -5.10
CA ILE A 79 5.30 7.75 -3.84
C ILE A 79 4.74 9.15 -3.71
N ILE A 80 3.43 9.22 -3.47
CA ILE A 80 2.63 10.43 -3.37
C ILE A 80 2.12 10.59 -1.94
N ARG A 81 2.26 11.80 -1.41
CA ARG A 81 1.67 12.21 -0.13
C ARG A 81 1.43 13.72 -0.13
N THR A 82 0.20 14.14 0.14
CA THR A 82 -0.14 15.56 0.36
C THR A 82 0.17 15.98 1.80
N ASP A 83 0.14 17.29 2.07
CA ASP A 83 0.24 17.79 3.45
C ASP A 83 -0.92 17.31 4.31
N ALA A 84 -2.14 17.26 3.75
CA ALA A 84 -3.31 16.72 4.46
C ALA A 84 -3.12 15.25 4.84
N MET A 85 -2.63 14.43 3.90
CA MET A 85 -2.29 13.03 4.17
C MET A 85 -1.18 12.90 5.24
N ARG A 86 -0.14 13.76 5.18
CA ARG A 86 0.92 13.83 6.20
C ARG A 86 0.35 14.16 7.59
N SER A 87 -0.44 15.22 7.72
CA SER A 87 -1.03 15.63 8.99
C SER A 87 -1.89 14.53 9.61
N ARG A 88 -2.64 13.81 8.77
CA ARG A 88 -3.48 12.69 9.23
C ARG A 88 -2.65 11.47 9.65
N LEU A 89 -1.56 11.17 8.95
CA LEU A 89 -0.66 10.10 9.34
C LEU A 89 0.01 10.41 10.69
N ILE A 90 0.46 11.65 10.90
CA ILE A 90 1.05 12.12 12.16
C ILE A 90 0.05 12.08 13.32
N ALA A 91 -1.24 12.30 13.06
CA ALA A 91 -2.27 12.28 14.11
C ALA A 91 -2.44 10.90 14.77
N ARG A 92 -2.06 9.80 14.09
CA ARG A 92 -2.10 8.42 14.63
C ARG A 92 -3.47 8.02 15.23
N ASP A 93 -4.58 8.46 14.63
CA ASP A 93 -5.96 8.24 15.12
C ASP A 93 -6.34 6.74 15.28
N SER A 94 -5.69 5.86 14.52
CA SER A 94 -5.95 4.42 14.45
C SER A 94 -4.72 3.64 14.01
N CYS A 95 -4.80 2.30 14.11
CA CYS A 95 -3.93 1.41 13.35
C CYS A 95 -3.96 1.74 11.85
N LEU A 96 -2.84 1.50 11.19
CA LEU A 96 -2.69 1.69 9.76
C LEU A 96 -3.11 0.43 9.01
N MET A 97 -3.48 0.60 7.74
CA MET A 97 -3.83 -0.48 6.84
C MET A 97 -3.15 -0.26 5.50
N THR A 98 -2.31 -1.19 5.07
CA THR A 98 -1.66 -1.13 3.76
C THR A 98 -2.26 -2.19 2.86
N ASP A 99 -2.82 -1.73 1.74
CA ASP A 99 -3.43 -2.58 0.72
C ASP A 99 -2.72 -2.35 -0.61
N SER A 100 -2.57 -3.41 -1.40
CA SER A 100 -2.01 -3.33 -2.76
C SER A 100 -3.00 -3.79 -3.81
N ILE A 101 -3.13 -2.98 -4.86
CA ILE A 101 -4.00 -3.25 -6.00
C ILE A 101 -3.13 -3.57 -7.21
N HIS A 102 -3.19 -4.83 -7.64
CA HIS A 102 -2.41 -5.38 -8.74
C HIS A 102 -3.20 -5.39 -10.05
N GLY A 103 -2.49 -5.41 -11.19
CA GLY A 103 -3.07 -5.62 -12.51
C GLY A 103 -3.94 -4.47 -13.04
N VAL A 104 -3.96 -3.33 -12.36
CA VAL A 104 -4.76 -2.17 -12.79
C VAL A 104 -4.02 -1.29 -13.79
N ILE A 105 -2.68 -1.28 -13.74
CA ILE A 105 -1.85 -0.51 -14.67
C ILE A 105 -0.96 -1.49 -15.45
N THR A 106 -1.13 -1.49 -16.77
CA THR A 106 -0.32 -2.17 -17.78
C THR A 106 0.28 -1.10 -18.71
N GLU A 107 1.33 -0.42 -18.23
CA GLU A 107 2.11 0.55 -19.03
C GLU A 107 3.47 -0.06 -19.38
N LEU A 108 3.72 -0.32 -20.67
CA LEU A 108 5.03 -0.79 -21.11
C LEU A 108 6.11 0.27 -20.82
N PRO A 109 7.31 -0.12 -20.34
CA PRO A 109 7.82 -1.50 -20.22
C PRO A 109 7.45 -2.23 -18.91
N TYR A 110 6.75 -1.59 -17.97
CA TYR A 110 6.48 -2.13 -16.64
C TYR A 110 5.21 -3.00 -16.65
N ARG A 111 5.38 -4.32 -16.65
CA ARG A 111 4.25 -5.27 -16.66
C ARG A 111 3.54 -5.37 -15.31
N ASP A 112 4.24 -5.07 -14.22
CA ASP A 112 3.76 -5.34 -12.84
C ASP A 112 3.59 -4.07 -12.00
N ILE A 113 3.04 -3.02 -12.59
CA ILE A 113 2.71 -1.81 -11.82
C ILE A 113 1.54 -2.12 -10.88
N ASN A 114 1.77 -1.93 -9.59
CA ASN A 114 0.75 -2.03 -8.57
C ASN A 114 0.60 -0.71 -7.83
N ILE A 115 -0.63 -0.46 -7.35
CA ILE A 115 -0.96 0.71 -6.55
C ILE A 115 -1.05 0.26 -5.11
N THR A 116 -0.07 0.64 -4.30
CA THR A 116 -0.05 0.38 -2.86
C THR A 116 -0.50 1.63 -2.12
N MET A 117 -1.36 1.43 -1.11
CA MET A 117 -1.92 2.53 -0.34
C MET A 117 -1.93 2.17 1.14
N THR A 118 -1.25 2.98 1.96
CA THR A 118 -1.48 3.00 3.40
C THR A 118 -2.61 3.95 3.71
N SER A 119 -3.55 3.50 4.52
CA SER A 119 -4.74 4.22 4.97
C SER A 119 -4.93 4.11 6.47
N GLY A 120 -5.72 5.01 7.05
CA GLY A 120 -6.06 5.03 8.47
C GLY A 120 -7.47 5.54 8.70
N TYR A 121 -8.12 5.09 9.77
CA TYR A 121 -9.47 5.53 10.14
C TYR A 121 -9.41 6.87 10.86
N SER A 122 -10.04 7.88 10.26
CA SER A 122 -10.22 9.18 10.89
C SER A 122 -11.47 9.15 11.75
N ARG A 123 -11.30 9.36 13.06
CA ARG A 123 -12.43 9.42 14.01
C ARG A 123 -13.30 10.66 13.78
N SER A 124 -12.67 11.79 13.47
CA SER A 124 -13.35 13.06 13.15
C SER A 124 -14.24 12.91 11.93
N LEU A 125 -13.72 12.33 10.85
CA LEU A 125 -14.46 12.17 9.60
C LEU A 125 -15.29 10.87 9.52
N LYS A 126 -15.21 10.03 10.56
CA LYS A 126 -15.86 8.71 10.67
C LYS A 126 -15.68 7.83 9.43
N ARG A 127 -14.47 7.84 8.86
CA ARG A 127 -14.13 7.05 7.65
C ARG A 127 -12.64 6.81 7.52
N THR A 128 -12.29 5.78 6.74
CA THR A 128 -10.92 5.50 6.33
C THR A 128 -10.46 6.47 5.25
N LEU A 129 -9.27 7.03 5.43
CA LEU A 129 -8.64 7.99 4.52
C LEU A 129 -7.28 7.48 4.05
N PRO A 130 -6.89 7.79 2.80
CA PRO A 130 -5.54 7.50 2.32
C PRO A 130 -4.50 8.37 3.04
N MET A 131 -3.37 7.79 3.40
CA MET A 131 -2.25 8.46 4.09
C MET A 131 -0.98 8.47 3.24
N VAL A 132 -0.74 7.42 2.46
CA VAL A 132 0.33 7.36 1.45
C VAL A 132 -0.19 6.55 0.28
N VAL A 133 0.07 7.01 -0.95
CA VAL A 133 -0.26 6.28 -2.18
C VAL A 133 1.02 6.08 -2.98
N SER A 134 1.21 4.90 -3.56
CA SER A 134 2.41 4.57 -4.31
C SER A 134 2.10 3.78 -5.55
N PHE A 135 2.78 4.15 -6.63
CA PHE A 135 2.88 3.35 -7.84
C PHE A 135 4.19 2.58 -7.73
N LEU A 136 4.12 1.29 -7.41
CA LEU A 136 5.28 0.42 -7.34
C LEU A 136 5.45 -0.26 -8.69
N LEU A 137 6.67 -0.18 -9.26
CA LEU A 137 7.01 -0.71 -10.58
C LEU A 137 7.46 -2.19 -10.52
N GLY A 138 6.96 -2.90 -9.52
CA GLY A 138 7.27 -4.30 -9.23
C GLY A 138 6.68 -4.73 -7.89
N MET A 139 6.78 -6.02 -7.59
CA MET A 139 6.16 -6.64 -6.40
C MET A 139 7.20 -7.30 -5.48
N SER A 140 8.47 -6.90 -5.58
CA SER A 140 9.52 -7.42 -4.69
C SER A 140 9.44 -6.76 -3.30
N MET A 141 10.07 -7.38 -2.30
CA MET A 141 10.17 -6.81 -0.96
C MET A 141 10.78 -5.40 -0.94
N TYR A 142 11.68 -5.08 -1.88
CA TYR A 142 12.29 -3.75 -1.99
C TYR A 142 11.31 -2.66 -2.44
N HIS A 143 10.32 -3.02 -3.26
CA HIS A 143 9.26 -2.10 -3.68
C HIS A 143 8.37 -1.74 -2.48
N TYR A 144 7.91 -2.73 -1.72
CA TYR A 144 7.12 -2.51 -0.52
C TYR A 144 7.91 -1.78 0.56
N LYS A 145 9.21 -2.10 0.72
CA LYS A 145 10.11 -1.38 1.62
C LYS A 145 10.10 0.12 1.33
N ALA A 146 10.20 0.53 0.07
CA ALA A 146 10.19 1.93 -0.30
C ALA A 146 8.89 2.65 0.13
N HIS A 147 7.74 2.02 -0.08
CA HIS A 147 6.45 2.53 0.40
C HIS A 147 6.45 2.74 1.92
N LEU A 148 6.84 1.70 2.66
CA LEU A 148 6.77 1.66 4.11
C LEU A 148 7.79 2.61 4.77
N LEU A 149 8.96 2.79 4.18
CA LEU A 149 9.93 3.79 4.64
C LEU A 149 9.35 5.21 4.60
N VAL A 150 8.60 5.55 3.55
CA VAL A 150 7.93 6.87 3.50
C VAL A 150 6.88 6.99 4.59
N VAL A 151 6.12 5.92 4.87
CA VAL A 151 5.16 5.91 6.00
C VAL A 151 5.89 6.18 7.31
N PHE A 152 6.97 5.45 7.61
CA PHE A 152 7.73 5.58 8.85
C PHE A 152 8.39 6.95 8.99
N GLN A 153 9.03 7.45 7.93
CA GLN A 153 9.61 8.81 7.88
C GLN A 153 8.56 9.93 8.02
N THR A 154 7.27 9.62 7.83
CA THR A 154 6.20 10.59 8.11
C THR A 154 5.85 10.63 9.59
N LEU A 155 5.88 9.48 10.24
CA LEU A 155 5.42 9.30 11.61
C LEU A 155 6.40 9.86 12.64
N TRP A 156 7.70 9.93 12.32
CA TRP A 156 8.73 10.45 13.22
C TRP A 156 9.60 11.49 12.53
N ASP A 157 10.01 12.50 13.30
CA ASP A 157 10.94 13.54 12.85
C ASP A 157 12.40 13.04 12.82
N SER A 158 12.71 12.02 13.63
CA SER A 158 14.02 11.35 13.69
C SER A 158 13.86 9.83 13.72
N LYS A 159 14.87 9.09 13.24
CA LYS A 159 14.91 7.63 13.28
C LYS A 159 14.85 7.13 14.74
N PRO A 160 13.80 6.41 15.16
CA PRO A 160 13.70 5.86 16.51
C PRO A 160 14.60 4.63 16.68
N THR A 161 14.84 4.21 17.93
CA THR A 161 15.34 2.86 18.20
C THR A 161 14.25 1.83 17.92
N LEU A 162 14.62 0.56 17.76
CA LEU A 162 13.63 -0.51 17.57
C LEU A 162 12.63 -0.60 18.72
N GLU A 163 13.08 -0.40 19.96
CA GLU A 163 12.22 -0.41 21.15
C GLU A 163 11.17 0.72 21.10
N VAL A 164 11.59 1.94 20.80
CA VAL A 164 10.69 3.09 20.64
C VAL A 164 9.71 2.84 19.50
N PHE A 165 10.19 2.31 18.37
CA PHE A 165 9.33 1.95 17.26
C PHE A 165 8.27 0.92 17.67
N SER A 166 8.67 -0.17 18.34
CA SER A 166 7.77 -1.23 18.77
C SER A 166 6.70 -0.75 19.75
N ASN A 167 7.03 0.21 20.61
CA ASN A 167 6.10 0.72 21.62
C ASN A 167 5.17 1.82 21.09
N GLU A 168 5.63 2.64 20.14
CA GLU A 168 4.89 3.83 19.69
C GLU A 168 4.23 3.69 18.32
N PHE A 169 4.64 2.71 17.51
CA PHE A 169 4.02 2.50 16.20
C PHE A 169 2.56 2.09 16.40
N PRO A 170 1.59 2.73 15.71
CA PRO A 170 0.16 2.46 15.91
C PRO A 170 -0.27 1.06 15.45
N GLY A 171 0.65 0.23 15.00
CA GLY A 171 0.39 -1.03 14.34
C GLY A 171 -0.04 -0.83 12.89
N MET A 172 0.22 -1.84 12.07
CA MET A 172 -0.18 -1.88 10.68
C MET A 172 -0.78 -3.23 10.34
N THR A 173 -1.91 -3.20 9.66
CA THR A 173 -2.51 -4.38 9.05
C THR A 173 -2.16 -4.40 7.57
N CYS A 174 -1.57 -5.49 7.10
CA CYS A 174 -1.22 -5.66 5.69
C CYS A 174 -1.93 -6.87 5.08
N ASP A 175 -1.83 -6.96 3.75
CA ASP A 175 -2.21 -8.16 3.01
C ASP A 175 -1.21 -9.31 3.27
N LEU A 176 -1.63 -10.56 3.05
CA LEU A 176 -0.81 -11.77 3.27
C LEU A 176 0.34 -11.95 2.25
N PHE A 177 0.76 -10.90 1.54
CA PHE A 177 1.84 -11.05 0.57
C PHE A 177 3.19 -11.21 1.28
N THR A 178 3.89 -12.31 1.03
CA THR A 178 5.21 -12.57 1.60
C THR A 178 6.20 -11.43 1.32
N ALA A 179 6.16 -10.87 0.11
CA ALA A 179 7.00 -9.74 -0.27
C ALA A 179 6.66 -8.46 0.52
N GLU A 180 5.39 -8.21 0.82
CA GLU A 180 4.98 -7.05 1.63
C GLU A 180 5.45 -7.21 3.09
N HIS A 181 5.28 -8.40 3.66
CA HIS A 181 5.79 -8.73 4.99
C HIS A 181 7.32 -8.58 5.07
N GLN A 182 8.05 -9.15 4.12
CA GLN A 182 9.52 -8.98 4.04
C GLN A 182 9.90 -7.51 3.85
N GLY A 183 9.17 -6.76 3.01
CA GLY A 183 9.36 -5.33 2.82
C GLY A 183 9.17 -4.53 4.10
N PHE A 184 8.19 -4.90 4.92
CA PHE A 184 7.96 -4.30 6.24
C PHE A 184 9.13 -4.56 7.18
N VAL A 185 9.58 -5.82 7.29
CA VAL A 185 10.74 -6.17 8.12
C VAL A 185 11.98 -5.38 7.68
N LEU A 186 12.27 -5.33 6.38
CA LEU A 186 13.40 -4.56 5.84
C LEU A 186 13.26 -3.07 6.14
N ALA A 187 12.06 -2.50 6.01
CA ALA A 187 11.81 -1.09 6.29
C ALA A 187 12.01 -0.77 7.78
N VAL A 188 11.56 -1.63 8.69
CA VAL A 188 11.76 -1.45 10.14
C VAL A 188 13.25 -1.49 10.47
N LYS A 189 13.97 -2.48 9.95
CA LYS A 189 15.42 -2.60 10.19
C LYS A 189 16.18 -1.38 9.69
N GLU A 190 15.91 -0.94 8.46
CA GLU A 190 16.56 0.23 7.87
C GLU A 190 16.20 1.54 8.59
N PHE A 191 14.93 1.70 8.98
CA PHE A 191 14.47 2.90 9.65
C PHE A 191 15.00 3.00 11.08
N CYS A 192 15.07 1.87 11.80
CA CYS A 192 15.57 1.80 13.18
C CYS A 192 17.08 1.51 13.28
N ASN A 193 17.80 1.49 12.15
CA ASN A 193 19.22 1.14 12.04
C ASN A 193 19.60 -0.18 12.75
N VAL A 194 18.75 -1.21 12.62
CA VAL A 194 19.00 -2.54 13.18
C VAL A 194 19.97 -3.29 12.28
N LEU A 195 21.10 -3.72 12.83
CA LEU A 195 22.08 -4.55 12.12
C LEU A 195 21.55 -5.98 11.92
N GLU A 196 21.73 -6.52 10.72
CA GLU A 196 21.56 -7.96 10.47
C GLU A 196 22.58 -8.76 11.31
N PRO A 197 22.20 -9.92 11.88
CA PRO A 197 20.99 -10.73 11.63
C PRO A 197 19.85 -10.52 12.65
N SER A 198 19.79 -9.38 13.35
CA SER A 198 18.91 -9.23 14.52
C SER A 198 17.43 -9.47 14.16
N PRO A 199 16.72 -10.38 14.86
CA PRO A 199 15.31 -10.63 14.60
C PRO A 199 14.47 -9.43 15.05
N VAL A 200 13.46 -9.08 14.25
CA VAL A 200 12.46 -8.06 14.60
C VAL A 200 11.23 -8.79 15.12
N LYS A 201 10.84 -8.48 16.37
CA LYS A 201 9.57 -8.93 16.94
C LYS A 201 8.44 -8.12 16.31
N LEU A 202 7.51 -8.81 15.66
CA LEU A 202 6.43 -8.19 14.90
C LEU A 202 5.11 -8.11 15.70
N GLU A 203 5.06 -8.77 16.85
CA GLU A 203 3.91 -8.81 17.72
C GLU A 203 3.51 -7.38 18.14
N GLY A 204 2.25 -7.01 17.89
CA GLY A 204 1.72 -5.69 18.22
C GLY A 204 1.97 -4.60 17.17
N ILE A 205 2.96 -4.76 16.29
CA ILE A 205 3.26 -3.77 15.23
C ILE A 205 2.82 -4.20 13.84
N TYR A 206 2.76 -5.50 13.56
CA TYR A 206 2.34 -6.03 12.27
C TYR A 206 1.21 -7.04 12.47
N GLY A 207 0.07 -6.75 11.85
CA GLY A 207 -1.12 -7.59 11.83
C GLY A 207 -1.45 -8.03 10.41
N PHE A 208 -2.12 -9.17 10.31
CA PHE A 208 -2.61 -9.71 9.05
C PHE A 208 -4.15 -9.68 9.06
N CYS A 209 -4.78 -9.27 7.96
CA CYS A 209 -6.25 -9.23 7.88
C CYS A 209 -6.83 -10.46 7.18
N SER A 210 -7.61 -11.27 7.90
CA SER A 210 -8.33 -12.42 7.31
C SER A 210 -9.38 -11.97 6.28
N VAL A 211 -9.99 -10.79 6.45
CA VAL A 211 -10.97 -10.24 5.50
C VAL A 211 -10.31 -9.85 4.19
N HIS A 212 -9.17 -9.16 4.21
CA HIS A 212 -8.45 -8.83 2.98
C HIS A 212 -7.86 -10.07 2.32
N SER A 213 -7.45 -11.06 3.11
CA SER A 213 -7.05 -12.38 2.62
C SER A 213 -8.16 -13.07 1.85
N LYS A 214 -9.38 -13.13 2.40
CA LYS A 214 -10.58 -13.66 1.69
C LYS A 214 -10.86 -12.87 0.42
N ARG A 215 -10.69 -11.55 0.45
CA ARG A 215 -10.92 -10.68 -0.72
C ARG A 215 -9.90 -10.94 -1.82
N ASN A 216 -8.62 -11.06 -1.49
CA ASN A 216 -7.55 -11.32 -2.46
C ASN A 216 -7.64 -12.73 -3.03
N ALA A 217 -7.98 -13.73 -2.22
CA ALA A 217 -8.27 -15.07 -2.70
C ALA A 217 -9.42 -15.08 -3.73
N ARG A 218 -10.50 -14.35 -3.45
CA ARG A 218 -11.61 -14.18 -4.41
C ARG A 218 -11.22 -13.45 -5.68
N LYS A 219 -10.27 -12.51 -5.64
CA LYS A 219 -9.74 -11.85 -6.83
C LYS A 219 -8.91 -12.81 -7.67
N PHE A 220 -8.00 -13.56 -7.05
CA PHE A 220 -7.17 -14.55 -7.73
C PHE A 220 -8.03 -15.65 -8.37
N ALA A 221 -9.01 -16.18 -7.65
CA ALA A 221 -9.94 -17.16 -8.21
C ALA A 221 -10.75 -16.63 -9.41
N LYS A 222 -10.83 -15.31 -9.60
CA LYS A 222 -11.49 -14.67 -10.75
C LYS A 222 -10.52 -14.27 -11.85
N SER A 223 -9.21 -14.28 -11.61
CA SER A 223 -8.21 -13.95 -12.63
C SER A 223 -8.11 -15.09 -13.66
N SER A 224 -7.55 -14.77 -14.83
CA SER A 224 -7.20 -15.77 -15.84
C SER A 224 -6.05 -16.69 -15.42
N GLU A 225 -5.33 -16.34 -14.35
CA GLU A 225 -4.23 -17.12 -13.80
C GLU A 225 -4.71 -18.31 -12.95
N CYS A 226 -5.98 -18.30 -12.53
CA CYS A 226 -6.60 -19.43 -11.83
C CYS A 226 -7.46 -20.23 -12.83
N PRO A 227 -7.04 -21.46 -13.19
CA PRO A 227 -7.79 -22.31 -14.11
C PRO A 227 -9.23 -22.51 -13.59
N PRO A 228 -10.26 -22.41 -14.45
CA PRO A 228 -11.68 -22.52 -14.06
C PRO A 228 -11.99 -23.72 -13.16
N GLU A 229 -11.42 -24.88 -13.45
CA GLU A 229 -11.56 -26.15 -12.73
C GLU A 229 -11.00 -26.11 -11.30
N HIS A 230 -10.11 -25.17 -10.98
CA HIS A 230 -9.48 -25.06 -9.67
C HIS A 230 -10.06 -23.95 -8.80
N LYS A 231 -10.99 -23.14 -9.30
CA LYS A 231 -11.53 -21.97 -8.59
C LYS A 231 -12.21 -22.34 -7.28
N ASP A 232 -13.14 -23.30 -7.31
CA ASP A 232 -13.90 -23.71 -6.13
C ASP A 232 -13.01 -24.42 -5.11
N TYR A 233 -12.07 -25.24 -5.58
CA TYR A 233 -11.07 -25.87 -4.73
C TYR A 233 -10.19 -24.82 -4.03
N PHE A 234 -9.66 -23.85 -4.79
CA PHE A 234 -8.80 -22.78 -4.26
C PHE A 234 -9.53 -21.95 -3.21
N LEU A 235 -10.78 -21.55 -3.48
CA LEU A 235 -11.59 -20.78 -2.54
C LEU A 235 -11.97 -21.60 -1.30
N SER A 236 -12.32 -22.88 -1.46
CA SER A 236 -12.63 -23.77 -0.34
C SER A 236 -11.40 -24.00 0.53
N ALA A 237 -10.24 -24.26 -0.07
CA ALA A 237 -8.98 -24.43 0.64
C ALA A 237 -8.59 -23.16 1.41
N THR A 238 -8.71 -21.99 0.78
CA THR A 238 -8.42 -20.71 1.43
C THR A 238 -9.37 -20.42 2.59
N ASN A 239 -10.66 -20.66 2.43
CA ASN A 239 -11.63 -20.46 3.52
C ASN A 239 -11.37 -21.43 4.68
N ARG A 240 -11.12 -22.71 4.40
CA ARG A 240 -10.78 -23.70 5.43
C ARG A 240 -9.50 -23.34 6.17
N LEU A 241 -8.48 -22.84 5.48
CA LEU A 241 -7.26 -22.34 6.12
C LEU A 241 -7.58 -21.14 7.03
N LEU A 242 -8.33 -20.17 6.54
CA LEU A 242 -8.69 -18.98 7.33
C LEU A 242 -9.68 -19.27 8.47
N GLU A 243 -10.42 -20.37 8.42
CA GLU A 243 -11.34 -20.83 9.47
C GLU A 243 -10.66 -21.72 10.52
N LYS A 244 -9.62 -22.47 10.12
CA LYS A 244 -8.90 -23.40 11.01
C LYS A 244 -7.73 -22.76 11.75
N LEU A 245 -7.21 -21.63 11.29
CA LEU A 245 -6.09 -20.98 11.95
C LEU A 245 -6.58 -20.22 13.18
N SER A 246 -6.13 -20.68 14.36
CA SER A 246 -6.10 -19.81 15.53
C SER A 246 -5.26 -18.55 15.22
N VAL A 247 -5.49 -17.47 15.96
CA VAL A 247 -4.71 -16.22 15.81
C VAL A 247 -3.21 -16.50 16.00
N GLU A 248 -2.87 -17.52 16.79
CA GLU A 248 -1.52 -17.99 17.09
C GLU A 248 -0.90 -18.82 15.94
N GLU A 249 -1.65 -19.74 15.31
CA GLU A 249 -1.16 -20.48 14.13
C GLU A 249 -1.04 -19.59 12.89
N TYR A 250 -1.84 -18.52 12.83
CA TYR A 250 -1.75 -17.50 11.79
C TYR A 250 -0.43 -16.70 11.86
N LYS A 251 0.12 -16.51 13.06
CA LYS A 251 1.43 -15.86 13.30
C LYS A 251 2.62 -16.77 12.97
N SER A 252 2.49 -18.10 13.08
CA SER A 252 3.59 -19.05 12.82
C SER A 252 3.75 -19.41 11.34
N ILE A 253 2.67 -19.35 10.55
CA ILE A 253 2.72 -19.64 9.10
C ILE A 253 3.33 -18.48 8.30
N THR A 254 3.31 -17.27 8.84
CA THR A 254 3.76 -16.05 8.15
C THR A 254 5.25 -15.73 8.35
N THR A 255 5.89 -16.37 9.33
CA THR A 255 7.36 -16.38 9.50
C THR A 255 8.06 -17.42 8.62
N GLY A 256 7.31 -18.23 7.84
CA GLY A 256 7.84 -19.27 6.96
C GLY A 256 7.21 -19.28 5.57
N GLN A 257 7.96 -19.72 4.57
CA GLN A 257 7.60 -19.81 3.13
C GLN A 257 6.40 -20.75 2.80
N SER A 258 5.56 -21.13 3.76
CA SER A 258 4.62 -22.25 3.64
C SER A 258 3.23 -21.88 3.11
N PHE A 259 2.82 -20.61 3.10
CA PHE A 259 1.46 -20.25 2.69
C PHE A 259 1.18 -20.47 1.19
N LEU A 260 2.20 -20.33 0.33
CA LEU A 260 2.04 -20.47 -1.13
C LEU A 260 2.57 -21.79 -1.69
N ARG A 261 3.39 -22.53 -0.93
CA ARG A 261 4.01 -23.78 -1.40
C ARG A 261 2.98 -24.84 -1.82
N PRO A 262 1.87 -25.07 -1.09
CA PRO A 262 0.84 -26.01 -1.53
C PRO A 262 0.17 -25.57 -2.84
N PHE A 263 -0.02 -24.26 -3.03
CA PHE A 263 -0.70 -23.72 -4.22
C PHE A 263 0.20 -23.75 -5.47
N TYR A 264 1.50 -23.45 -5.35
CA TYR A 264 2.45 -23.58 -6.47
C TYR A 264 2.72 -25.04 -6.88
N THR A 265 2.60 -26.00 -5.95
CA THR A 265 2.80 -27.42 -6.26
C THR A 265 1.56 -28.03 -6.94
N LEU A 266 0.37 -27.50 -6.68
CA LEU A 266 -0.89 -27.92 -7.31
C LEU A 266 -1.13 -27.29 -8.68
N ALA A 267 -0.61 -26.09 -8.95
CA ALA A 267 -0.71 -25.45 -10.26
C ALA A 267 0.31 -25.99 -11.30
N ASN A 268 1.28 -26.81 -10.88
CA ASN A 268 2.32 -27.41 -11.72
C ASN A 268 2.22 -28.95 -11.80
N ARG A 269 1.04 -29.50 -11.54
CA ARG A 269 0.67 -30.90 -11.80
C ARG A 269 -0.57 -30.92 -12.67
#